data_AF-A0A0H5R241-F1
#
_entry.id   AF-A0A0H5R241-F1
#
_cell.length_a   1.000
_cell.length_b   1.000
_cell.length_c   1.000
_cell.angle_alpha   90.00
_cell.angle_beta   90.00
_cell.angle_gamma   90.00
#
_symmetry.space_group_name_H-M   'P 1'
#
loop_
_entity.id
_entity.type
_entity.pdbx_description
1 polymer ?
#
loop_
_entity_poly.entity_id
_entity_poly.type
_entity_poly.pdbx_seq_one_letter_code
_entity_poly.pdbx_strand_id
1 'polypeptide(L)'
;MNNRNWQKQMEGVSKYDFIRNIALEQYFTLLQSSVNMVAASRTVAANLFPTRSEINHSRTIRKWAEHFLLHKELPKHRQGCHVKSRSLIHDEDIARECRIWLKCQTHDSVTCHSFHNGLPINYTARSDCLHLF
;
A
#
# COMPACT_ATOMS: atom_id res chain seq x y z
N MET A 1 -30.69 26.86 4.50
CA MET A 1 -29.24 26.60 4.32
C MET A 1 -29.07 25.62 3.16
N ASN A 2 -28.43 26.04 2.07
CA ASN A 2 -28.39 25.30 0.78
C ASN A 2 -27.44 24.08 0.87
N ASN A 3 -28.01 22.87 0.78
CA ASN A 3 -27.32 21.57 0.87
C ASN A 3 -26.57 21.15 -0.43
N ARG A 4 -26.47 22.04 -1.43
CA ARG A 4 -26.04 21.71 -2.80
C ARG A 4 -24.54 21.85 -3.07
N ASN A 5 -23.81 22.64 -2.27
CA ASN A 5 -22.37 22.85 -2.47
C ASN A 5 -21.54 21.66 -1.96
N TRP A 6 -21.97 21.01 -0.87
CA TRP A 6 -21.34 19.79 -0.37
C TRP A 6 -21.45 18.64 -1.37
N GLN A 7 -22.63 18.46 -1.97
CA GLN A 7 -22.86 17.41 -2.98
C GLN A 7 -21.94 17.56 -4.20
N LYS A 8 -21.73 18.79 -4.69
CA LYS A 8 -20.79 19.06 -5.80
C LYS A 8 -19.32 18.91 -5.42
N GLN A 9 -18.93 19.20 -4.18
CA GLN A 9 -17.56 18.94 -3.70
C GLN A 9 -17.27 17.45 -3.49
N MET A 10 -18.31 16.63 -3.30
CA MET A 10 -18.19 15.18 -3.13
C MET A 10 -18.18 14.39 -4.44
N GLU A 11 -18.55 15.01 -5.58
CA GLU A 11 -18.39 14.43 -6.92
C GLU A 11 -16.90 14.30 -7.27
N GLY A 12 -16.28 13.19 -6.87
CA GLY A 12 -14.86 12.89 -7.14
C GLY A 12 -14.08 12.38 -5.93
N VAL A 13 -14.63 12.50 -4.72
CA VAL A 13 -13.99 11.98 -3.51
C VAL A 13 -14.34 10.50 -3.35
N SER A 14 -13.33 9.62 -3.38
CA SER A 14 -13.53 8.20 -3.11
C SER A 14 -14.17 8.01 -1.73
N LYS A 15 -15.08 7.04 -1.59
CA LYS A 15 -15.64 6.63 -0.29
C LYS A 15 -14.55 6.42 0.75
N TYR A 16 -13.39 5.92 0.33
CA TYR A 16 -12.24 5.74 1.18
C TYR A 16 -11.67 7.07 1.70
N ASP A 17 -11.47 8.05 0.81
CA ASP A 17 -10.94 9.37 1.16
C ASP A 17 -11.89 10.15 2.06
N PHE A 18 -13.19 10.00 1.85
CA PHE A 18 -14.19 10.56 2.75
C PHE A 18 -14.01 10.06 4.20
N ILE A 19 -13.86 8.74 4.38
CA ILE A 19 -13.62 8.15 5.70
C ILE A 19 -12.30 8.65 6.29
N ARG A 20 -11.24 8.78 5.49
CA ARG A 20 -9.94 9.29 5.95
C ARG A 20 -10.03 10.74 6.42
N ASN A 21 -10.76 11.59 5.71
CA ASN A 21 -10.98 12.98 6.11
C ASN A 21 -11.73 13.07 7.44
N ILE A 22 -12.82 12.30 7.60
CA ILE A 22 -13.55 12.23 8.88
C ILE A 22 -12.62 11.77 10.02
N ALA A 23 -11.79 10.76 9.78
CA ALA A 23 -10.84 10.27 10.78
C ALA A 23 -9.87 11.37 11.23
N LEU A 24 -9.36 12.18 10.30
CA LEU A 24 -8.47 13.29 10.60
C LEU A 24 -9.18 14.42 11.35
N GLU A 25 -10.39 14.79 10.93
CA GLU A 25 -11.19 15.81 11.59
C GLU A 25 -11.47 15.46 13.05
N GLN A 26 -11.94 14.23 13.31
CA GLN A 26 -12.19 13.75 14.68
C GLN A 26 -10.89 13.67 15.48
N TYR A 27 -9.80 13.24 14.86
CA TYR A 27 -8.50 13.15 15.51
C TYR A 27 -8.00 14.53 15.96
N PHE A 28 -8.02 15.53 15.07
CA PHE A 28 -7.59 16.89 15.40
C PHE A 28 -8.51 17.56 16.43
N THR A 29 -9.82 17.30 16.37
CA THR A 29 -10.78 17.79 17.38
C THR A 29 -10.45 17.25 18.78
N LEU A 30 -10.08 15.98 18.88
CA LEU A 30 -9.66 15.38 20.16
C LEU A 30 -8.32 15.94 20.65
N LEU A 31 -7.38 16.20 19.75
CA LEU A 31 -6.11 16.86 20.11
C LEU A 31 -6.32 18.28 20.62
N GLN A 32 -7.21 19.05 19.99
CA GLN A 32 -7.57 20.39 20.43
C GLN A 32 -8.23 20.36 21.82
N SER A 33 -8.94 19.28 22.13
CA SER A 33 -9.54 19.01 23.44
C SER A 33 -8.54 18.49 24.49
N SER A 34 -7.23 18.64 24.26
CA SER A 34 -6.12 18.22 25.14
C SER A 34 -5.96 16.70 25.37
N VAL A 35 -6.57 15.85 24.53
CA VAL A 35 -6.35 14.40 24.59
C VAL A 35 -4.97 14.06 24.03
N ASN A 36 -4.24 13.15 24.70
CA ASN A 36 -2.95 12.70 24.20
C ASN A 36 -3.08 12.03 22.81
N MET A 37 -2.03 12.14 21.98
CA MET A 37 -2.06 11.69 20.58
C MET A 37 -2.41 10.21 20.40
N VAL A 38 -1.97 9.36 21.33
CA VAL A 38 -2.19 7.92 21.25
C VAL A 38 -3.64 7.58 21.57
N ALA A 39 -4.17 8.09 22.68
CA ALA A 39 -5.55 7.89 23.10
C ALA A 39 -6.53 8.44 22.05
N ALA A 40 -6.30 9.67 21.56
CA ALA A 40 -7.12 10.27 20.51
C ALA A 40 -7.18 9.36 19.26
N SER A 41 -6.02 8.88 18.80
CA SER A 41 -5.97 7.99 17.62
C SER A 41 -6.62 6.63 17.85
N ARG A 42 -6.59 6.09 19.07
CA ARG A 42 -7.28 4.84 19.43
C ARG A 42 -8.78 5.03 19.48
N THR A 43 -9.26 6.11 20.10
CA THR A 43 -10.69 6.45 20.13
C THR A 43 -11.27 6.57 18.72
N VAL A 44 -10.60 7.30 17.83
CA VAL A 44 -11.06 7.42 16.43
C VAL A 44 -11.01 6.07 15.73
N ALA A 45 -9.96 5.27 15.94
CA ALA A 45 -9.84 3.96 15.31
C ALA A 45 -10.95 2.99 15.74
N ALA A 46 -11.27 2.94 17.04
CA ALA A 46 -12.33 2.09 17.59
C ALA A 46 -13.71 2.49 17.07
N ASN A 47 -13.98 3.80 16.98
CA ASN A 47 -15.28 4.31 16.55
C ASN A 47 -15.50 4.16 15.04
N LEU A 48 -14.49 4.48 14.23
CA LEU A 48 -14.64 4.54 12.76
C LEU A 48 -14.34 3.19 12.09
N PHE A 49 -13.55 2.32 12.73
CA PHE A 49 -13.16 1.02 12.21
C PHE A 49 -13.40 -0.11 13.23
N PRO A 50 -14.64 -0.32 13.70
CA PRO A 50 -14.93 -1.22 14.83
C PRO A 50 -14.60 -2.70 14.56
N THR A 51 -14.61 -3.12 13.29
CA THR A 51 -14.30 -4.50 12.89
C THR A 51 -12.82 -4.73 12.59
N ARG A 52 -11.97 -3.71 12.72
CA ARG A 52 -10.55 -3.78 12.37
C ARG A 52 -9.67 -3.62 13.60
N SER A 53 -8.40 -3.97 13.45
CA SER A 53 -7.41 -3.76 14.51
C SER A 53 -7.27 -2.28 14.84
N GLU A 54 -7.70 -1.91 16.06
CA GLU A 54 -7.59 -0.58 16.65
C GLU A 54 -6.13 -0.10 16.67
N ILE A 55 -5.19 -0.98 17.07
CA ILE A 55 -3.77 -0.65 17.17
C ILE A 55 -3.20 -0.30 15.79
N ASN A 56 -3.55 -1.06 14.76
CA ASN A 56 -3.05 -0.80 13.40
C ASN A 56 -3.68 0.46 12.79
N HIS A 57 -4.98 0.68 13.00
CA HIS A 57 -5.66 1.86 12.46
C HIS A 57 -5.27 3.14 13.21
N SER A 58 -5.05 3.10 14.52
CA SER A 58 -4.56 4.26 15.29
C SER A 58 -3.16 4.70 14.85
N ARG A 59 -2.25 3.76 14.55
CA ARG A 59 -0.96 4.06 13.92
C ARG A 59 -1.13 4.68 12.53
N THR A 60 -2.07 4.15 11.74
CA THR A 60 -2.33 4.64 10.39
C THR A 60 -2.91 6.06 10.39
N ILE A 61 -3.86 6.35 11.29
CA ILE A 61 -4.43 7.70 11.47
C ILE A 61 -3.35 8.71 11.82
N ARG A 62 -2.42 8.37 12.73
CA ARG A 62 -1.29 9.26 13.06
C ARG A 62 -0.40 9.53 11.85
N LYS A 63 -0.10 8.52 11.03
CA LYS A 63 0.65 8.69 9.77
C LYS A 63 -0.09 9.59 8.77
N TRP A 64 -1.40 9.43 8.65
CA TRP A 64 -2.21 10.32 7.81
C TRP A 64 -2.17 11.75 8.33
N ALA A 65 -2.27 11.96 9.64
CA ALA A 65 -2.24 13.28 10.25
C ALA A 65 -0.89 13.97 10.05
N GLU A 66 0.21 13.24 10.27
CA GLU A 66 1.57 13.72 10.01
C GLU A 66 1.75 14.13 8.53
N HIS A 67 1.34 13.26 7.60
CA HIS A 67 1.40 13.56 6.17
C HIS A 67 0.57 14.80 5.82
N PHE A 68 -0.65 14.90 6.36
CA PHE A 68 -1.56 16.02 6.12
C PHE A 68 -1.03 17.33 6.68
N LEU A 69 -0.39 17.31 7.85
CA LEU A 69 0.23 18.51 8.43
C LEU A 69 1.35 19.05 7.53
N LEU A 70 2.16 18.15 6.95
CA LEU A 70 3.28 18.49 6.07
C LEU A 70 2.86 18.92 4.66
N HIS A 71 1.98 18.15 4.02
CA HIS A 71 1.67 18.30 2.59
C HIS A 71 0.31 18.95 2.31
N LYS A 72 -0.51 19.16 3.34
CA LYS A 72 -1.90 19.66 3.25
C LYS A 72 -2.82 18.79 2.38
N GLU A 73 -2.45 17.51 2.22
CA GLU A 73 -3.21 16.52 1.46
C GLU A 73 -3.17 15.14 2.14
N LEU A 74 -4.18 14.31 1.84
CA LEU A 74 -4.20 12.91 2.24
C LEU A 74 -3.13 12.13 1.45
N PRO A 75 -2.42 11.16 2.08
CA PRO A 75 -1.47 10.34 1.37
C PRO A 75 -2.16 9.53 0.27
N LYS A 76 -1.52 9.40 -0.90
CA LYS A 76 -2.09 8.61 -2.01
C LYS A 76 -2.38 7.18 -1.57
N HIS A 77 -3.61 6.72 -1.82
CA HIS A 77 -3.97 5.33 -1.60
C HIS A 77 -3.32 4.48 -2.70
N ARG A 78 -2.40 3.59 -2.32
CA ARG A 78 -1.63 2.74 -3.27
C ARG A 78 -2.12 1.29 -3.34
N GLN A 79 -3.21 0.96 -2.64
CA GLN A 79 -3.69 -0.43 -2.62
C GLN A 79 -4.27 -0.78 -3.98
N GLY A 80 -3.80 -1.89 -4.58
CA GLY A 80 -4.23 -2.32 -5.90
C GLY A 80 -3.47 -1.66 -7.07
N CYS A 81 -2.50 -0.79 -6.81
CA CYS A 81 -1.63 -0.23 -7.86
C CYS A 81 -0.62 -1.24 -8.42
N HIS A 82 -0.37 -2.34 -7.70
CA HIS A 82 0.43 -3.44 -8.21
C HIS A 82 -0.40 -4.22 -9.23
N VAL A 83 -0.11 -3.99 -10.51
CA VAL A 83 -0.58 -4.85 -11.59
C VAL A 83 -0.10 -6.26 -11.27
N LYS A 84 -1.03 -7.20 -11.13
CA LYS A 84 -0.68 -8.62 -11.04
C LYS A 84 -0.07 -9.00 -12.39
N SER A 85 1.25 -9.10 -12.45
CA SER A 85 1.92 -9.70 -13.61
C SER A 85 1.46 -11.15 -13.73
N ARG A 86 1.16 -11.61 -14.95
CA ARG A 86 0.86 -13.02 -15.21
C ARG A 86 2.06 -13.85 -14.72
N SER A 87 1.79 -14.91 -13.97
CA SER A 87 2.84 -15.82 -13.51
C SER A 87 3.55 -16.44 -14.71
N LEU A 88 4.88 -16.34 -14.75
CA LEU A 88 5.72 -16.97 -15.78
C LEU A 88 5.92 -18.47 -15.54
N ILE A 89 5.49 -19.00 -14.40
CA ILE A 89 5.63 -20.43 -14.05
C ILE A 89 4.84 -21.34 -15.01
N HIS A 90 3.76 -20.80 -15.61
CA HIS A 90 2.93 -21.52 -16.57
C HIS A 90 3.28 -21.22 -18.03
N ASP A 91 4.28 -20.38 -18.27
CA ASP A 91 4.81 -20.15 -19.61
C ASP A 91 5.67 -21.37 -19.99
N GLU A 92 5.27 -22.08 -21.06
CA GLU A 92 5.90 -23.36 -21.43
C GLU A 92 7.37 -23.20 -21.77
N ASP A 93 7.74 -22.07 -22.39
CA ASP A 93 9.10 -21.81 -22.82
C ASP A 93 9.97 -21.40 -21.63
N ILE A 94 9.45 -20.57 -20.73
CA ILE A 94 10.14 -20.27 -19.46
C ILE A 94 10.31 -21.53 -18.62
N ALA A 95 9.28 -22.37 -18.52
CA ALA A 95 9.37 -23.62 -17.78
C ALA A 95 10.38 -24.59 -18.41
N ARG A 96 10.54 -24.58 -19.74
CA ARG A 96 11.53 -25.38 -20.47
C ARG A 96 12.94 -24.91 -20.17
N GLU A 97 13.20 -23.61 -20.29
CA GLU A 97 14.51 -23.00 -20.00
C GLU A 97 14.92 -23.20 -18.53
N CYS A 98 13.99 -23.01 -17.59
CA CYS A 98 14.25 -23.30 -16.17
C CYS A 98 14.65 -24.77 -15.95
N ARG A 99 13.99 -25.72 -16.62
CA ARG A 99 14.29 -27.15 -16.51
C ARG A 99 15.64 -27.50 -17.13
N ILE A 100 15.99 -26.89 -18.27
CA ILE A 100 17.31 -27.07 -18.90
C ILE A 100 18.40 -26.55 -17.96
N TRP A 101 18.23 -25.33 -17.46
CA TRP A 101 19.18 -24.73 -16.52
C TRP A 101 19.40 -25.61 -15.29
N LEU A 102 18.32 -26.09 -14.65
CA LEU A 102 18.38 -26.97 -13.47
C LEU A 102 19.12 -28.28 -13.76
N LYS A 103 18.90 -28.89 -14.94
CA LYS A 103 19.58 -30.13 -15.35
C LYS A 103 21.08 -29.94 -15.59
N CYS A 104 21.51 -28.73 -15.92
CA CYS A 104 22.91 -28.40 -16.15
C CYS A 104 23.67 -28.03 -14.87
N GLN A 105 23.01 -27.96 -13.71
CA GLN A 105 23.67 -27.63 -12.45
C GLN A 105 24.29 -28.85 -11.76
N THR A 106 25.48 -28.70 -11.22
CA THR A 106 26.09 -29.65 -10.27
C THR A 106 25.62 -29.33 -8.85
N HIS A 107 25.34 -30.38 -8.07
CA HIS A 107 24.47 -30.41 -6.87
C HIS A 107 24.82 -29.39 -5.74
N ASP A 108 26.01 -28.79 -5.73
CA ASP A 108 26.53 -28.03 -4.59
C ASP A 108 26.67 -26.50 -4.82
N SER A 109 26.14 -25.94 -5.91
CA SER A 109 26.31 -24.50 -6.23
C SER A 109 25.04 -23.72 -6.58
N VAL A 110 23.87 -24.37 -6.49
CA VAL A 110 22.58 -23.75 -6.87
C VAL A 110 22.14 -22.74 -5.81
N THR A 111 22.36 -21.47 -6.09
CA THR A 111 21.85 -20.34 -5.31
C THR A 111 20.84 -19.52 -6.10
N CYS A 112 19.99 -18.76 -5.41
CA CYS A 112 19.07 -17.81 -6.06
C CYS A 112 19.81 -16.85 -7.02
N HIS A 113 21.03 -16.43 -6.63
CA HIS A 113 21.87 -15.57 -7.46
C HIS A 113 22.36 -16.26 -8.74
N SER A 114 22.80 -17.52 -8.65
CA SER A 114 23.21 -18.30 -9.83
C SER A 114 22.05 -18.55 -10.81
N PHE A 115 20.83 -18.71 -10.31
CA PHE A 115 19.62 -18.88 -11.12
C PHE A 115 19.25 -17.60 -11.86
N HIS A 116 19.30 -16.45 -11.19
CA HIS A 116 19.02 -15.16 -11.80
C HIS A 116 19.96 -14.85 -12.97
N ASN A 117 21.25 -15.16 -12.82
CA ASN A 117 22.28 -14.88 -13.84
C ASN A 117 22.27 -15.89 -15.01
N GLY A 118 21.65 -17.06 -14.84
CA GLY A 118 21.66 -18.14 -15.83
C GLY A 118 20.45 -18.19 -16.75
N LEU A 119 19.45 -17.34 -16.52
CA LEU A 119 18.29 -17.22 -17.42
C LEU A 119 18.61 -16.28 -18.59
N PRO A 120 18.16 -16.57 -19.81
CA PRO A 120 18.36 -15.71 -20.96
C PRO A 120 17.79 -14.31 -20.69
N ILE A 121 18.63 -13.28 -20.87
CA ILE A 121 18.45 -11.86 -20.52
C ILE A 121 17.21 -11.21 -21.17
N ASN A 122 16.52 -11.89 -22.08
CA ASN A 122 15.36 -11.36 -22.79
C ASN A 122 14.05 -11.37 -21.98
N TYR A 123 14.04 -11.93 -20.77
CA TYR A 123 12.87 -11.94 -19.88
C TYR A 123 13.10 -11.22 -18.56
N THR A 124 14.08 -10.31 -18.48
CA THR A 124 14.11 -9.33 -17.40
C THR A 124 12.84 -8.49 -17.51
N ALA A 125 11.90 -8.77 -16.61
CA ALA A 125 10.81 -7.89 -16.29
C ALA A 125 11.36 -6.47 -16.20
N ARG A 126 10.92 -5.64 -17.16
CA ARG A 126 11.02 -4.19 -17.22
C ARG A 126 11.49 -3.62 -15.87
N SER A 127 12.77 -3.27 -15.81
CA SER A 127 13.49 -2.85 -14.60
C SER A 127 13.11 -1.45 -14.10
N ASP A 128 11.84 -1.05 -14.25
CA ASP A 128 11.38 0.31 -13.95
C ASP A 128 10.75 0.45 -12.54
N CYS A 129 11.01 -0.50 -11.63
CA CYS A 129 10.47 -0.46 -10.25
C CYS A 129 11.50 -0.83 -9.17
N LEU A 130 12.80 -0.64 -9.42
CA LEU A 130 13.86 -0.88 -8.43
C LEU A 130 14.50 0.38 -7.83
N HIS A 131 13.82 1.52 -7.90
CA HIS A 131 14.10 2.64 -7.01
C HIS A 131 12.89 2.86 -6.10
N LEU A 132 12.95 2.29 -4.89
CA LEU A 132 12.38 2.80 -3.64
C LEU A 132 12.34 1.64 -2.62
N PHE A 133 13.48 1.39 -1.99
CA PHE A 133 13.52 1.01 -0.57
C PHE A 133 14.37 2.06 0.14
#